data_AF-A0A963W900-F1
#
_entry.id   AF-A0A963W900-F1
#
_cell.length_a   1.000
_cell.length_b   1.000
_cell.length_c   1.000
_cell.angle_alpha   90.00
_cell.angle_beta   90.00
_cell.angle_gamma   90.00
#
_symmetry.space_group_name_H-M   'P 1'
#
loop_
_entity.id
_entity.type
_entity.pdbx_description
1 polymer ?
#
loop_
_entity_poly.entity_id
_entity_poly.type
_entity_poly.pdbx_seq_one_letter_code
_entity_poly.pdbx_strand_id
1 'polypeptide(L)'
;MTRKALIAAGLLLAGCTGVAVAQQADEAPAPAARPPGMPQPITLAQRPGATGGEALYIEKCAMCHGPNGMGTGLLGRRRDVALLEARGDLPAAYVVIAARQGVGNMPAIPRGEVSDADLQAIADYLAAGPHEVAQ
;
A
#
# COMPACT_ATOMS: atom_id res chain seq x y z
N MET A 1 -29.45 -69.95 21.41
CA MET A 1 -28.96 -70.76 20.27
C MET A 1 -29.91 -70.57 19.08
N THR A 2 -29.44 -69.77 18.13
CA THR A 2 -29.70 -69.80 16.67
C THR A 2 -31.09 -70.19 16.13
N ARG A 3 -31.79 -69.19 15.56
CA ARG A 3 -32.64 -69.30 14.37
C ARG A 3 -32.19 -68.20 13.40
N LYS A 4 -31.49 -68.55 12.31
CA LYS A 4 -32.05 -68.88 10.99
C LYS A 4 -33.06 -67.83 10.51
N ALA A 5 -32.73 -67.13 9.43
CA ALA A 5 -33.48 -67.25 8.18
C ALA A 5 -32.86 -66.37 7.09
N LEU A 6 -32.62 -67.02 5.96
CA LEU A 6 -32.36 -66.43 4.65
C LEU A 6 -33.69 -65.92 4.05
N ILE A 7 -33.55 -65.19 2.93
CA ILE A 7 -34.46 -65.13 1.75
C ILE A 7 -35.21 -63.80 1.55
N ALA A 8 -35.27 -63.45 0.27
CA ALA A 8 -36.19 -62.57 -0.47
C ALA A 8 -35.75 -61.10 -0.60
N ALA A 9 -35.24 -60.68 -1.76
CA ALA A 9 -35.96 -60.43 -3.02
C ALA A 9 -36.72 -59.11 -2.99
N GLY A 10 -36.38 -58.21 -3.90
CA GLY A 10 -37.05 -56.92 -4.05
C GLY A 10 -36.41 -56.08 -5.15
N LEU A 11 -36.70 -56.46 -6.40
CA LEU A 11 -36.61 -55.55 -7.54
C LEU A 11 -37.73 -54.51 -7.36
N LEU A 12 -37.44 -53.21 -7.50
CA LEU A 12 -38.22 -52.21 -8.25
C LEU A 12 -37.91 -50.74 -7.83
N LEU A 13 -37.46 -50.01 -8.84
CA LEU A 13 -37.54 -48.56 -9.13
C LEU A 13 -37.98 -47.57 -8.05
N ALA A 14 -37.07 -46.66 -7.71
CA ALA A 14 -37.24 -45.20 -7.53
C ALA A 14 -35.84 -44.64 -7.20
N GLY A 15 -35.34 -43.50 -7.62
CA GLY A 15 -35.85 -42.33 -8.31
C GLY A 15 -34.65 -41.38 -8.44
N CYS A 16 -34.75 -40.39 -9.33
CA CYS A 16 -33.69 -39.45 -9.62
C CYS A 16 -33.34 -38.59 -8.40
N THR A 17 -32.11 -38.66 -7.92
CA THR A 17 -31.46 -37.52 -7.24
C THR A 17 -29.99 -37.53 -7.63
N GLY A 18 -29.62 -36.62 -8.53
CA GLY A 18 -28.22 -36.31 -8.81
C GLY A 18 -27.55 -35.83 -7.52
N VAL A 19 -26.61 -36.62 -7.02
CA VAL A 19 -25.69 -36.14 -6.00
C VAL A 19 -24.63 -35.38 -6.77
N ALA A 20 -24.79 -34.06 -6.81
CA ALA A 20 -23.70 -33.16 -7.12
C ALA A 20 -22.55 -33.53 -6.17
N VAL A 21 -21.45 -34.05 -6.72
CA VAL A 21 -20.20 -34.17 -5.99
C VAL A 21 -19.79 -32.75 -5.64
N ALA A 22 -20.13 -32.32 -4.43
CA ALA A 22 -19.55 -31.14 -3.83
C ALA A 22 -18.04 -31.39 -3.81
N GLN A 23 -17.31 -30.64 -4.64
CA GLN A 23 -15.89 -30.50 -4.49
C GLN A 23 -15.68 -29.86 -3.12
N GLN A 24 -15.39 -30.69 -2.11
CA GLN A 24 -14.73 -30.24 -0.91
C GLN A 24 -13.33 -29.79 -1.35
N ALA A 25 -13.24 -28.51 -1.69
CA ALA A 25 -11.98 -27.80 -1.66
C ALA A 25 -11.51 -27.90 -0.21
N ASP A 26 -10.46 -28.69 -0.02
CA ASP A 26 -9.70 -28.74 1.22
C ASP A 26 -9.25 -27.30 1.51
N GLU A 27 -9.92 -26.67 2.48
CA GLU A 27 -9.58 -25.34 2.98
C GLU A 27 -8.20 -25.48 3.63
N ALA A 28 -7.16 -25.13 2.87
CA ALA A 28 -5.81 -25.05 3.39
C ALA A 28 -5.82 -24.14 4.62
N PRO A 29 -5.15 -24.52 5.74
CA PRO A 29 -5.19 -23.74 6.95
C PRO A 29 -4.69 -22.31 6.67
N ALA A 30 -5.48 -21.32 7.13
CA ALA A 30 -5.17 -19.91 6.97
C ALA A 30 -3.73 -19.63 7.42
N PRO A 31 -2.93 -18.87 6.63
CA PRO A 31 -1.55 -18.58 7.01
C PRO A 31 -1.54 -17.83 8.34
N ALA A 32 -0.67 -18.26 9.24
CA ALA A 32 -0.41 -17.57 10.49
C ALA A 32 -0.20 -16.07 10.23
N ALA A 33 -0.83 -15.21 11.03
CA ALA A 33 -0.75 -13.76 10.90
C ALA A 33 0.73 -13.34 10.80
N ARG A 34 1.11 -12.78 9.65
CA ARG A 34 2.45 -12.23 9.45
C ARG A 34 2.65 -11.14 10.50
N PRO A 35 3.82 -11.05 11.17
CA PRO A 35 4.15 -9.87 11.96
C PRO A 35 3.87 -8.63 11.09
N PRO A 36 3.35 -7.52 11.66
CA PRO A 36 2.93 -6.36 10.88
C PRO A 36 4.03 -6.04 9.88
N GLY A 37 3.69 -6.18 8.59
CA GLY A 37 4.64 -5.93 7.52
C GLY A 37 5.11 -4.50 7.64
N MET A 38 6.40 -4.25 7.36
CA MET A 38 6.85 -2.86 7.24
C MET A 38 5.94 -2.13 6.23
N PRO A 39 5.60 -0.86 6.49
CA PRO A 39 4.80 -0.05 5.57
C PRO A 39 5.32 -0.18 4.13
N GLN A 40 4.45 -0.40 3.17
CA GLN A 40 4.90 -0.56 1.79
C GLN A 40 5.27 0.82 1.21
N PRO A 41 6.19 0.90 0.24
CA PRO A 41 6.39 2.13 -0.51
C PRO A 41 5.07 2.60 -1.14
N ILE A 42 4.86 3.91 -1.19
CA ILE A 42 3.71 4.49 -1.87
C ILE A 42 4.00 4.58 -3.36
N THR A 43 3.03 4.13 -4.16
CA THR A 43 3.06 4.10 -5.62
C THR A 43 1.76 4.69 -6.17
N LEU A 44 1.80 5.15 -7.43
CA LEU A 44 0.61 5.67 -8.10
C LEU A 44 -0.52 4.62 -8.20
N ALA A 45 -0.19 3.33 -8.22
CA ALA A 45 -1.19 2.26 -8.23
C ALA A 45 -2.03 2.22 -6.94
N GLN A 46 -1.47 2.64 -5.81
CA GLN A 46 -2.21 2.73 -4.54
C GLN A 46 -3.04 4.01 -4.43
N ARG A 47 -2.78 5.03 -5.25
CA ARG A 47 -3.51 6.31 -5.28
C ARG A 47 -3.95 6.65 -6.71
N PRO A 48 -4.94 5.94 -7.28
CA PRO A 48 -5.36 6.13 -8.68
C PRO A 48 -5.95 7.52 -8.98
N GLY A 49 -6.33 8.29 -7.94
CA GLY A 49 -6.79 9.66 -8.07
C GLY A 49 -5.70 10.73 -7.99
N ALA A 50 -4.45 10.34 -7.71
CA ALA A 50 -3.34 11.27 -7.59
C ALA A 50 -3.08 11.97 -8.93
N THR A 51 -3.06 13.29 -8.93
CA THR A 51 -2.77 14.13 -10.11
C THR A 51 -1.90 15.31 -9.72
N GLY A 52 -1.33 16.00 -10.71
CA GLY A 52 -0.52 17.20 -10.48
C GLY A 52 0.63 16.98 -9.50
N GLY A 53 0.74 17.87 -8.51
CA GLY A 53 1.80 17.84 -7.49
C GLY A 53 1.82 16.58 -6.63
N GLU A 54 0.67 15.97 -6.35
CA GLU A 54 0.61 14.69 -5.61
C GLU A 54 1.25 13.57 -6.43
N ALA A 55 0.84 13.40 -7.69
CA ALA A 55 1.39 12.36 -8.55
C ALA A 55 2.91 12.53 -8.74
N LEU A 56 3.36 13.78 -8.95
CA LEU A 56 4.76 14.12 -9.05
C LEU A 56 5.52 13.84 -7.75
N TYR A 57 4.94 14.12 -6.59
CA TYR A 57 5.56 13.79 -5.30
C TYR A 57 5.74 12.27 -5.15
N ILE A 58 4.71 11.49 -5.48
CA ILE A 58 4.77 10.02 -5.41
C ILE A 58 5.87 9.49 -6.33
N GLU A 59 5.98 10.01 -7.55
CA GLU A 59 6.95 9.54 -8.53
C GLU A 59 8.39 9.96 -8.19
N LYS A 60 8.60 11.21 -7.74
CA LYS A 60 9.94 11.82 -7.62
C LYS A 60 10.48 11.86 -6.20
N CYS A 61 9.62 11.89 -5.19
CA CYS A 61 10.03 12.18 -3.81
C CYS A 61 9.70 11.04 -2.83
N ALA A 62 8.61 10.31 -3.04
CA ALA A 62 8.13 9.32 -2.08
C ALA A 62 9.08 8.12 -1.89
N MET A 63 9.98 7.83 -2.84
CA MET A 63 11.00 6.80 -2.62
C MET A 63 11.90 7.09 -1.40
N CYS A 64 12.14 8.38 -1.11
CA CYS A 64 12.97 8.82 0.01
C CYS A 64 12.13 9.38 1.17
N HIS A 65 11.01 10.03 0.86
CA HIS A 65 10.16 10.75 1.82
C HIS A 65 8.82 10.07 2.12
N GLY A 66 8.54 8.93 1.51
CA GLY A 66 7.42 8.06 1.84
C GLY A 66 7.69 7.16 3.04
N PRO A 67 6.75 6.26 3.38
CA PRO A 67 6.92 5.28 4.45
C PRO A 67 8.20 4.46 4.24
N ASN A 68 8.99 4.30 5.31
CA ASN A 68 10.29 3.62 5.32
C ASN A 68 11.38 4.22 4.41
N GLY A 69 11.13 5.36 3.77
CA GLY A 69 12.15 6.08 3.02
C GLY A 69 13.29 6.56 3.93
N MET A 70 14.52 6.53 3.42
CA MET A 70 15.69 6.99 4.18
C MET A 70 15.54 8.44 4.66
N GLY A 71 14.98 9.32 3.83
CA GLY A 71 14.70 10.71 4.17
C GLY A 71 13.71 10.82 5.33
N THR A 72 12.63 10.04 5.30
CA THR A 72 11.66 9.93 6.42
C THR A 72 12.35 9.48 7.70
N GLY A 73 13.16 8.41 7.63
CA GLY A 73 13.87 7.90 8.80
C GLY A 73 14.87 8.90 9.39
N LEU A 74 15.52 9.73 8.57
CA LEU A 74 16.41 10.80 9.03
C LEU A 74 15.65 11.98 9.61
N LEU A 75 14.50 12.34 9.02
CA LEU A 75 13.62 13.40 9.53
C LEU A 75 13.03 13.03 10.88
N GLY A 76 12.60 11.78 11.08
CA GLY A 76 12.05 11.30 12.35
C GLY A 76 13.01 11.34 13.54
N ARG A 77 14.31 11.53 13.31
CA ARG A 77 15.30 11.78 14.39
C ARG A 77 15.37 13.24 14.82
N ARG A 78 14.77 14.15 14.05
CA ARG A 78 14.89 15.61 14.22
C ARG A 78 13.56 16.36 14.25
N ARG A 79 12.46 15.69 13.90
CA ARG A 79 11.13 16.28 13.73
C ARG A 79 10.08 15.34 14.32
N ASP A 80 9.05 15.93 14.93
CA ASP A 80 7.93 15.19 15.51
C ASP A 80 7.10 14.49 14.42
N VAL A 81 6.95 15.15 13.26
CA VAL A 81 6.31 14.57 12.07
C VAL A 81 7.34 14.37 10.98
N ALA A 82 7.61 13.10 10.66
CA ALA A 82 8.67 12.71 9.73
C ALA A 82 8.23 12.69 8.26
N LEU A 83 7.00 12.23 8.00
CA LEU A 83 6.44 12.15 6.65
C LEU A 83 6.11 13.55 6.17
N LEU A 84 6.62 13.94 5.00
CA LEU A 84 6.40 15.29 4.47
C LEU A 84 4.92 15.54 4.17
N GLU A 85 4.21 14.56 3.61
CA GLU A 85 2.78 14.69 3.32
C GLU A 85 1.93 14.88 4.60
N ALA A 86 2.38 14.38 5.75
CA ALA A 86 1.65 14.52 7.02
C ALA A 86 1.92 15.86 7.74
N ARG A 87 2.77 16.73 7.17
CA ARG A 87 3.15 18.01 7.77
C ARG A 87 2.26 19.14 7.28
N GLY A 88 1.92 20.05 8.19
CA GLY A 88 1.25 21.32 7.88
C GLY A 88 2.18 22.53 7.91
N ASP A 89 3.48 22.33 8.13
CA ASP A 89 4.49 23.38 8.36
C ASP A 89 5.54 23.44 7.23
N LEU A 90 5.11 23.21 5.98
CA LEU A 90 5.99 23.18 4.80
C LEU A 90 5.64 24.30 3.80
N PRO A 91 6.11 25.55 4.02
CA PRO A 91 5.93 26.60 3.01
C PRO A 91 6.54 26.19 1.66
N ALA A 92 5.82 26.41 0.56
CA ALA A 92 6.26 25.99 -0.78
C ALA A 92 7.68 26.51 -1.12
N ALA A 93 7.97 27.77 -0.81
CA ALA A 93 9.30 28.35 -1.01
C ALA A 93 10.40 27.59 -0.27
N TYR A 94 10.14 27.10 0.94
CA TYR A 94 11.09 26.29 1.69
C TYR A 94 11.31 24.93 1.04
N VAL A 95 10.25 24.27 0.57
CA VAL A 95 10.34 23.00 -0.16
C VAL A 95 11.21 23.15 -1.41
N VAL A 96 10.99 24.21 -2.20
CA VAL A 96 11.78 24.49 -3.40
C VAL A 96 13.26 24.69 -3.05
N ILE A 97 13.55 25.52 -2.04
CA ILE A 97 14.94 25.79 -1.61
C ILE A 97 15.60 24.51 -1.11
N ALA A 98 14.94 23.75 -0.25
CA ALA A 98 15.45 22.50 0.30
C ALA A 98 15.74 21.47 -0.80
N ALA A 99 14.86 21.33 -1.79
CA ALA A 99 15.08 20.43 -2.91
C ALA A 99 16.23 20.90 -3.81
N ARG A 100 16.33 22.21 -4.10
CA ARG A 100 17.37 22.72 -5.00
C ARG A 100 18.76 22.83 -4.38
N GLN A 101 18.84 23.01 -3.06
CA GLN A 101 20.10 23.15 -2.35
C GLN A 101 20.53 21.86 -1.64
N GLY A 102 19.60 20.93 -1.41
CA GLY A 102 19.81 19.81 -0.52
C GLY A 102 19.77 20.23 0.95
N VAL A 103 19.61 19.25 1.84
CA VAL A 103 19.58 19.45 3.30
C VAL A 103 20.27 18.28 4.00
N GLY A 104 21.50 18.50 4.45
CA GLY A 104 22.31 17.45 5.09
C GLY A 104 22.54 16.27 4.15
N ASN A 105 21.94 15.11 4.46
CA ASN A 105 22.05 13.90 3.64
C ASN A 105 21.08 13.89 2.44
N MET A 106 20.15 14.84 2.34
CA MET A 106 19.31 15.01 1.15
C MET A 106 20.14 15.73 0.08
N PRO A 107 20.46 15.09 -1.05
CA PRO A 107 21.20 15.73 -2.13
C PRO A 107 20.34 16.82 -2.80
N ALA A 108 21.00 17.74 -3.50
CA ALA A 108 20.33 18.70 -4.36
C ALA A 108 19.70 18.00 -5.57
N ILE A 109 18.43 18.27 -5.84
CA ILE A 109 17.68 17.72 -6.97
C ILE A 109 17.91 18.61 -8.21
N PRO A 110 18.57 18.08 -9.26
CA PRO A 110 18.87 18.87 -10.45
C PRO A 110 17.61 19.11 -11.30
N ARG A 111 17.64 20.17 -12.10
CA ARG A 111 16.54 20.53 -13.01
C ARG A 111 16.26 19.51 -14.10
N GLY A 112 17.27 18.71 -14.46
CA GLY A 112 17.10 17.60 -15.41
C GLY A 112 16.33 16.41 -14.83
N GLU A 113 16.21 16.30 -13.51
CA GLU A 113 15.46 15.25 -12.83
C GLU A 113 14.04 15.71 -12.47
N VAL A 114 13.93 16.93 -11.94
CA VAL A 114 12.65 17.58 -11.64
C VAL A 114 12.73 19.02 -12.13
N SER A 115 11.88 19.38 -13.10
CA SER A 115 11.84 20.75 -13.65
C SER A 115 11.42 21.77 -12.58
N ASP A 116 11.65 23.07 -12.81
CA ASP A 116 11.22 24.10 -11.86
C ASP A 116 9.68 24.16 -11.74
N ALA A 117 8.95 23.89 -12.83
CA ALA A 117 7.50 23.83 -12.82
C ALA A 117 6.98 22.62 -12.02
N ASP A 118 7.56 21.44 -12.22
CA ASP A 118 7.16 20.23 -11.48
C ASP A 118 7.51 20.34 -10.00
N LEU A 119 8.68 20.91 -9.68
CA LEU A 119 9.06 21.13 -8.29
C LEU A 119 8.12 22.14 -7.61
N GLN A 120 7.69 23.18 -8.32
CA GLN A 120 6.69 24.11 -7.79
C GLN A 120 5.36 23.41 -7.53
N ALA A 121 4.88 22.56 -8.46
CA ALA A 121 3.65 21.80 -8.25
C ALA A 121 3.75 20.86 -7.04
N ILE A 122 4.88 20.18 -6.85
CA ILE A 122 5.16 19.36 -5.66
C ILE A 122 5.16 20.22 -4.38
N ALA A 123 5.80 21.39 -4.44
CA ALA A 123 5.90 22.29 -3.30
C ALA A 123 4.54 22.86 -2.89
N ASP A 124 3.72 23.24 -3.86
CA ASP A 124 2.35 23.72 -3.63
C ASP A 124 1.47 22.61 -3.06
N TYR A 125 1.61 21.38 -3.57
CA TYR A 125 0.96 20.22 -2.99
C TYR A 125 1.35 20.06 -1.52
N LEU A 126 2.64 19.94 -1.19
CA LEU A 126 3.08 19.77 0.21
C LEU A 126 2.68 20.93 1.13
N ALA A 127 2.66 22.16 0.61
CA ALA A 127 2.23 23.34 1.36
C ALA A 127 0.73 23.37 1.66
N ALA A 128 -0.10 22.70 0.85
CA ALA A 128 -1.52 22.54 1.08
C ALA A 128 -1.86 21.45 2.13
N GLY A 129 -0.85 20.79 2.70
CA GLY A 129 -1.01 19.76 3.72
C GLY A 129 -1.48 20.28 5.08
N PRO A 130 -1.68 19.38 6.06
CA PRO A 130 -1.36 17.96 6.01
C PRO A 130 -2.33 17.17 5.11
N HIS A 131 -1.79 16.16 4.43
CA HIS A 131 -2.52 15.23 3.57
C HIS A 131 -2.74 13.89 4.27
N GLU A 132 -3.77 13.16 3.85
CA GLU A 132 -3.97 11.79 4.29
C GLU A 132 -2.87 10.90 3.70
N VAL A 133 -2.05 10.32 4.58
CA VAL A 133 -1.00 9.36 4.20
C VAL A 133 -1.57 7.96 4.31
N ALA A 134 -1.71 7.29 3.16
CA ALA A 134 -1.99 5.86 3.13
C ALA A 134 -0.88 5.11 3.90
N GLN A 135 -1.28 4.18 4.77
CA GLN A 135 -0.39 3.38 5.62
C GLN A 135 0.14 2.13 4.92
#